data_AF-A0A8J4Y9D8-F1
#
_entry.id   AF-A0A8J4Y9D8-F1
#
_cell.length_a   1.000
_cell.length_b   1.000
_cell.length_c   1.000
_cell.angle_alpha   90.00
_cell.angle_beta   90.00
_cell.angle_gamma   90.00
#
_symmetry.space_group_name_H-M   'P 1'
#
loop_
_entity.id
_entity.type
_entity.pdbx_description
1 polymer ?
#
loop_
_entity_poly.entity_id
_entity_poly.type
_entity_poly.pdbx_seq_one_letter_code
_entity_poly.pdbx_strand_id
1 'polypeptide(L)'
;MSDIQKILQVFLERGVFNKPSKKIVSLSTGLVAYDSVNAYEAQSVGKKILDSMVGQSVAEYKFSQKNQVKTLASATHVKASSGAQIEMDSQRLYQRLLLTGFNGDIPLPYLFRYEMCSFPPSLFDNHVCMRMGDKSEIIHHLLKLVPESSSATSCDMSMQYIIDGGSLLHKLSWPKNTSYSEICEMYVRHIKQSYCHALVVFDGYHGSSTKDEAHRRRMGNDIGATVLVSPEVHVTMTKKSFLANPSNKQAFINLLAEQMTKADIAVEHAKGDADYKICMSACIHAKEKPTAVVAEDSDVFQLLTHHANIADKDLYMVTSKQTVCVTTLAKKLDPLLSGALLFLHAFSGCDTTSRPYGIGKVSVLKKYAELERCSSIFMSPSSSKAEIERAGEDALLIIYGCTTSLSLDSARVDKFQQKVGTATQYVSPEKLPPTSDAAIFHMKVVGYAWWSWDGKMASGKPAGFSEEDGARMPSGEKDSVEKDGDSGDEQKPDVMTLLTALMGKMNAQAVQAREAEERAEVWTRELRVAMQEGWQAVQRESQQYTDEKLDIVKEELLGAVELVRRQAEEAATVALRGVTECRGELTTLHQAIRE
;
A
#
# COMPACT_ATOMS: atom_id res chain seq x y z
N MET A 1 -31.32 -21.54 -27.20
CA MET A 1 -32.17 -20.33 -27.14
C MET A 1 -32.01 -19.60 -25.80
N SER A 2 -32.26 -20.25 -24.66
CA SER A 2 -32.05 -19.69 -23.30
C SER A 2 -30.67 -19.02 -23.10
N ASP A 3 -29.57 -19.70 -23.46
CA ASP A 3 -28.24 -19.16 -23.20
C ASP A 3 -27.87 -17.99 -24.14
N ILE A 4 -28.39 -17.99 -25.37
CA ILE A 4 -28.24 -16.86 -26.30
C ILE A 4 -28.99 -15.64 -25.77
N GLN A 5 -30.20 -15.81 -25.23
CA GLN A 5 -30.95 -14.72 -24.59
C GLN A 5 -30.22 -14.17 -23.36
N LYS A 6 -29.64 -15.04 -22.52
CA LYS A 6 -28.81 -14.59 -21.39
C LYS A 6 -27.60 -13.80 -21.85
N ILE A 7 -26.91 -14.25 -22.90
CA ILE A 7 -25.75 -13.54 -23.47
C ILE A 7 -26.16 -12.17 -24.03
N LEU A 8 -27.26 -12.12 -24.80
CA LEU A 8 -27.80 -10.86 -25.34
C LEU A 8 -28.21 -9.90 -24.23
N GLN A 9 -28.85 -10.42 -23.17
CA GLN A 9 -29.23 -9.62 -22.01
C GLN A 9 -27.99 -9.03 -21.32
N VAL A 10 -26.95 -9.82 -21.09
CA VAL A 10 -25.67 -9.33 -20.52
C VAL A 10 -25.03 -8.27 -21.42
N PHE A 11 -25.10 -8.42 -22.75
CA PHE A 11 -24.56 -7.43 -23.68
C PHE A 11 -25.33 -6.11 -23.66
N LEU A 12 -26.66 -6.17 -23.55
CA LEU A 12 -27.53 -5.00 -23.43
C LEU A 12 -27.34 -4.29 -22.08
N GLU A 13 -27.32 -5.04 -20.98
CA GLU A 13 -27.10 -4.52 -19.62
C GLU A 13 -25.75 -3.77 -19.51
N ARG A 14 -24.71 -4.28 -20.17
CA ARG A 14 -23.37 -3.69 -20.19
C ARG A 14 -23.14 -2.66 -21.29
N GLY A 15 -24.14 -2.43 -22.15
CA GLY A 15 -24.04 -1.48 -23.26
C GLY A 15 -22.92 -1.80 -24.26
N VAL A 16 -22.60 -3.08 -24.47
CA VAL A 16 -21.47 -3.54 -25.32
C VAL A 16 -21.55 -2.96 -26.74
N PHE A 17 -22.76 -2.75 -27.26
CA PHE A 17 -23.01 -2.20 -28.59
C PHE A 17 -23.31 -0.70 -28.60
N ASN A 18 -23.33 -0.03 -27.44
CA ASN A 18 -23.72 1.38 -27.35
C ASN A 18 -22.61 2.33 -27.83
N LYS A 19 -21.36 1.87 -27.92
CA LYS A 19 -20.23 2.63 -28.46
C LYS A 19 -19.36 1.75 -29.37
N PRO A 20 -19.04 2.18 -30.60
CA PRO A 20 -18.07 1.49 -31.43
C PRO A 20 -16.66 1.64 -30.81
N SER A 21 -16.11 0.55 -30.28
CA SER A 21 -14.71 0.47 -29.82
C SER A 21 -13.88 -0.38 -30.78
N LYS A 22 -12.69 0.11 -31.15
CA LYS A 22 -11.70 -0.68 -31.90
C LYS A 22 -10.79 -1.53 -30.99
N LYS A 23 -10.89 -1.38 -29.67
CA LYS A 23 -10.03 -2.08 -28.71
C LYS A 23 -10.69 -3.37 -28.22
N ILE A 24 -9.90 -4.43 -28.11
CA ILE A 24 -10.34 -5.71 -27.55
C ILE A 24 -10.46 -5.55 -26.04
N VAL A 25 -11.56 -6.03 -25.47
CA VAL A 25 -11.81 -5.97 -24.03
C VAL A 25 -12.22 -7.34 -23.54
N SER A 26 -11.62 -7.79 -22.44
CA SER A 26 -12.10 -8.99 -21.78
C SER A 26 -13.45 -8.73 -21.12
N LEU A 27 -14.47 -9.47 -21.54
CA LEU A 27 -15.80 -9.39 -20.92
C LEU A 27 -15.86 -10.02 -19.52
N SER A 28 -14.83 -10.75 -19.08
CA SER A 28 -14.73 -11.29 -17.72
C SER A 28 -13.89 -10.43 -16.76
N THR A 29 -12.84 -9.75 -17.24
CA THR A 29 -11.91 -8.97 -16.41
C THR A 29 -11.85 -7.46 -16.71
N GLY A 30 -12.42 -7.01 -17.83
CA GLY A 30 -12.53 -5.58 -18.18
C GLY A 30 -11.23 -5.00 -18.70
N LEU A 31 -10.19 -5.84 -18.72
CA LEU A 31 -8.88 -5.50 -19.20
C LEU A 31 -8.98 -5.17 -20.69
N VAL A 32 -8.64 -3.92 -21.01
CA VAL A 32 -8.53 -3.44 -22.37
C VAL A 32 -7.18 -3.92 -22.89
N ALA A 33 -7.24 -4.71 -23.95
CA ALA A 33 -6.06 -5.25 -24.59
C ALA A 33 -5.21 -4.10 -25.15
N TYR A 34 -3.90 -4.21 -24.99
CA TYR A 34 -2.95 -3.38 -25.73
C TYR A 34 -3.06 -3.68 -27.22
N ASP A 35 -2.66 -2.72 -28.06
CA ASP A 35 -2.67 -2.87 -29.53
C ASP A 35 -1.83 -4.06 -30.01
N SER A 36 -0.91 -4.56 -29.18
CA SER A 36 -0.07 -5.73 -29.45
C SER A 36 -0.77 -7.08 -29.25
N VAL A 37 -1.93 -7.13 -28.59
CA VAL A 37 -2.66 -8.39 -28.36
C VAL A 37 -3.32 -8.82 -29.66
N ASN A 38 -3.02 -10.04 -30.11
CA ASN A 38 -3.50 -10.59 -31.39
C ASN A 38 -4.12 -11.98 -31.25
N ALA A 39 -4.62 -12.33 -30.05
CA ALA A 39 -5.23 -13.63 -29.79
C ALA A 39 -6.42 -13.96 -30.73
N TYR A 40 -7.11 -12.95 -31.25
CA TYR A 40 -8.19 -13.10 -32.24
C TYR A 40 -7.69 -13.59 -33.61
N GLU A 41 -6.39 -13.46 -33.89
CA GLU A 41 -5.76 -13.92 -35.11
C GLU A 41 -5.09 -15.30 -34.97
N ALA A 42 -5.41 -16.05 -33.90
CA ALA A 42 -4.63 -17.23 -33.51
C ALA A 42 -4.47 -18.29 -34.59
N GLN A 43 -5.50 -18.49 -35.41
CA GLN A 43 -5.44 -19.41 -36.54
C GLN A 43 -4.39 -18.96 -37.58
N SER A 44 -4.36 -17.66 -37.90
CA SER A 44 -3.46 -17.12 -38.91
C SER A 44 -1.99 -17.13 -38.43
N VAL A 45 -1.77 -16.79 -37.16
CA VAL A 45 -0.44 -16.82 -36.53
C VAL A 45 0.07 -18.27 -36.44
N GLY A 46 -0.78 -19.20 -35.99
CA GLY A 46 -0.45 -20.62 -35.95
C GLY A 46 -0.06 -21.19 -37.31
N LYS A 47 -0.80 -20.81 -38.36
CA LYS A 47 -0.47 -21.21 -39.74
C LYS A 47 0.89 -20.68 -40.18
N LYS A 48 1.21 -19.40 -39.91
CA LYS A 48 2.53 -18.83 -40.21
C LYS A 48 3.67 -19.56 -39.50
N ILE A 49 3.47 -19.98 -38.25
CA ILE A 49 4.46 -20.77 -37.51
C ILE A 49 4.66 -22.13 -38.21
N LEU A 50 3.58 -22.84 -38.55
CA LEU A 50 3.66 -24.12 -39.23
C LEU A 50 4.34 -24.01 -40.60
N ASP A 51 4.01 -22.98 -41.38
CA ASP A 51 4.65 -22.71 -42.67
C ASP A 51 6.17 -22.47 -42.50
N SER A 52 6.59 -21.80 -41.42
CA SER A 52 8.01 -21.58 -41.13
C SER A 52 8.77 -22.84 -40.73
N MET A 53 8.07 -23.92 -40.37
CA MET A 53 8.67 -25.22 -40.04
C MET A 53 8.92 -26.09 -41.28
N VAL A 54 8.27 -25.79 -42.40
CA VAL A 54 8.42 -26.57 -43.64
C VAL A 54 9.87 -26.47 -44.13
N GLY A 55 10.51 -27.63 -44.31
CA GLY A 55 11.90 -27.72 -44.79
C GLY A 55 12.97 -27.55 -43.73
N GLN A 56 12.62 -27.36 -42.45
CA GLN A 56 13.59 -27.33 -41.36
C GLN A 56 13.73 -28.69 -40.66
N SER A 57 14.93 -29.00 -40.20
CA SER A 57 15.16 -30.19 -39.38
C SER A 57 14.50 -30.04 -38.00
N VAL A 58 13.83 -31.10 -37.55
CA VAL A 58 13.16 -31.15 -36.23
C VAL A 58 14.17 -30.91 -35.08
N ALA A 59 15.44 -31.31 -35.27
CA ALA A 59 16.48 -31.12 -34.26
C ALA A 59 17.01 -29.67 -34.18
N GLU A 60 16.81 -28.87 -35.23
CA GLU A 60 17.38 -27.52 -35.37
C GLU A 60 16.34 -26.42 -35.13
N TYR A 61 15.07 -26.71 -35.44
CA TYR A 61 13.98 -25.74 -35.26
C TYR A 61 13.73 -25.44 -33.78
N LYS A 62 13.94 -24.19 -33.39
CA LYS A 62 13.64 -23.70 -32.04
C LYS A 62 12.34 -22.89 -32.04
N PHE A 63 11.34 -23.39 -31.33
CA PHE A 63 10.11 -22.63 -31.08
C PHE A 63 10.44 -21.32 -30.35
N SER A 64 10.03 -20.20 -30.96
CA SER A 64 10.21 -18.88 -30.36
C SER A 64 8.90 -18.35 -29.82
N GLN A 65 8.87 -18.01 -28.52
CA GLN A 65 7.69 -17.42 -27.88
C GLN A 65 7.29 -16.09 -28.54
N LYS A 66 8.23 -15.34 -29.12
CA LYS A 66 7.95 -14.07 -29.82
C LYS A 66 7.03 -14.22 -31.04
N ASN A 67 6.97 -15.42 -31.61
CA ASN A 67 6.17 -15.73 -32.80
C ASN A 67 4.76 -16.22 -32.43
N GLN A 68 4.51 -16.52 -31.15
CA GLN A 68 3.21 -16.97 -30.67
C GLN A 68 2.22 -15.82 -30.58
N VAL A 69 0.94 -16.17 -30.49
CA VAL A 69 -0.13 -15.20 -30.21
C VAL A 69 0.11 -14.53 -28.87
N LYS A 70 -0.01 -13.21 -28.86
CA LYS A 70 -0.02 -12.40 -27.65
C LYS A 70 -1.43 -12.44 -27.09
N THR A 71 -1.55 -12.94 -25.86
CA THR A 71 -2.83 -13.07 -25.18
C THR A 71 -3.08 -11.85 -24.31
N LEU A 72 -4.25 -11.81 -23.69
CA LEU A 72 -4.55 -10.80 -22.68
C LEU A 72 -3.76 -11.04 -21.36
N ALA A 73 -3.25 -12.26 -21.14
CA ALA A 73 -2.55 -12.66 -19.91
C ALA A 73 -1.05 -12.30 -19.92
N SER A 74 -0.47 -11.98 -21.08
CA SER A 74 0.95 -11.62 -21.28
C SER A 74 1.29 -10.16 -20.87
N ALA A 75 0.47 -9.53 -20.02
CA ALA A 75 0.37 -8.06 -19.94
C ALA A 75 1.30 -7.37 -18.92
N THR A 76 2.31 -8.04 -18.35
CA THR A 76 3.37 -7.32 -17.61
C THR A 76 4.47 -6.88 -18.57
N HIS A 77 4.39 -5.61 -18.99
CA HIS A 77 5.36 -4.98 -19.86
C HIS A 77 6.21 -3.97 -19.11
N VAL A 78 7.54 -4.06 -19.23
CA VAL A 78 8.46 -2.99 -18.80
C VAL A 78 8.83 -2.18 -20.03
N LYS A 79 8.79 -0.85 -19.92
CA LYS A 79 9.23 0.05 -20.98
C LYS A 79 10.74 0.23 -20.86
N ALA A 80 11.48 -0.25 -21.85
CA ALA A 80 12.91 -0.01 -21.95
C ALA A 80 13.19 1.48 -22.14
N SER A 81 14.40 1.93 -21.82
CA SER A 81 14.89 3.29 -22.07
C SER A 81 14.87 3.67 -23.56
N SER A 82 14.84 2.68 -24.46
CA SER A 82 14.62 2.86 -25.90
C SER A 82 13.14 3.06 -26.29
N GLY A 83 12.22 3.02 -25.33
CA GLY A 83 10.77 3.09 -25.55
C GLY A 83 10.11 1.75 -25.91
N ALA A 84 10.90 0.68 -26.11
CA ALA A 84 10.37 -0.65 -26.44
C ALA A 84 9.65 -1.30 -25.23
N GLN A 85 8.49 -1.89 -25.44
CA GLN A 85 7.78 -2.68 -24.42
C GLN A 85 8.31 -4.12 -24.41
N ILE A 86 8.89 -4.54 -23.28
CA ILE A 86 9.41 -5.87 -23.07
C ILE A 86 8.42 -6.65 -22.21
N GLU A 87 7.89 -7.74 -22.76
CA GLU A 87 7.12 -8.73 -22.00
C GLU A 87 8.04 -9.46 -21.02
N MET A 88 7.76 -9.33 -19.73
CA MET A 88 8.57 -9.89 -18.66
C MET A 88 7.73 -10.78 -17.76
N ASP A 89 8.10 -12.06 -17.74
CA ASP A 89 7.67 -13.02 -16.74
C ASP A 89 8.51 -12.79 -15.46
N SER A 90 7.88 -12.28 -14.40
CA SER A 90 8.53 -11.95 -13.14
C SER A 90 9.25 -13.15 -12.50
N GLN A 91 8.71 -14.35 -12.62
CA GLN A 91 9.34 -15.56 -12.09
C GLN A 91 10.62 -15.88 -12.86
N ARG A 92 10.57 -15.82 -14.19
CA ARG A 92 11.76 -16.05 -15.04
C ARG A 92 12.82 -14.97 -14.85
N LEU A 93 12.41 -13.71 -14.70
CA LEU A 93 13.33 -12.60 -14.41
C LEU A 93 14.08 -12.86 -13.11
N TYR A 94 13.36 -13.13 -12.04
CA TYR A 94 13.93 -13.41 -10.73
C TYR A 94 14.90 -14.60 -10.78
N GLN A 95 14.53 -15.71 -11.42
CA GLN A 95 15.40 -16.88 -11.56
C GLN A 95 16.70 -16.55 -12.32
N ARG A 96 16.62 -15.77 -13.40
CA ARG A 96 17.81 -15.36 -14.16
C ARG A 96 18.72 -14.44 -13.37
N LEU A 97 18.14 -13.49 -12.63
CA LEU A 97 18.91 -12.59 -11.77
C LEU A 97 19.59 -13.36 -10.65
N LEU A 98 18.91 -14.32 -10.01
CA LEU A 98 19.52 -15.21 -9.03
C LEU A 98 20.71 -15.98 -9.62
N LEU A 99 20.55 -16.61 -10.79
CA LEU A 99 21.64 -17.33 -11.45
C LEU A 99 22.83 -16.41 -11.78
N THR A 100 22.55 -15.17 -12.15
CA THR A 100 23.59 -14.15 -12.38
C THR A 100 24.31 -13.79 -11.08
N GLY A 101 23.59 -13.75 -9.95
CA GLY A 101 24.18 -13.51 -8.63
C GLY A 101 24.98 -14.68 -8.06
N PHE A 102 24.62 -15.92 -8.42
CA PHE A 102 25.33 -17.12 -7.98
C PHE A 102 26.56 -17.45 -8.84
N ASN A 103 26.49 -17.23 -10.16
CA ASN A 103 27.50 -17.66 -11.11
C ASN A 103 28.18 -16.51 -11.87
N GLY A 104 27.84 -15.26 -11.59
CA GLY A 104 28.31 -14.09 -12.33
C GLY A 104 28.95 -13.03 -11.43
N ASP A 105 29.31 -11.90 -12.04
CA ASP A 105 30.13 -10.85 -11.42
C ASP A 105 29.36 -9.92 -10.46
N ILE A 106 28.03 -10.06 -10.37
CA ILE A 106 27.18 -9.18 -9.55
C ILE A 106 26.89 -9.86 -8.21
N PRO A 107 27.34 -9.31 -7.07
CA PRO A 107 27.10 -9.93 -5.77
C PRO A 107 25.61 -10.06 -5.45
N LEU A 108 25.21 -11.22 -4.93
CA LEU A 108 23.83 -11.49 -4.56
C LEU A 108 23.22 -10.43 -3.60
N PRO A 109 23.93 -9.92 -2.57
CA PRO A 109 23.40 -8.85 -1.72
C PRO A 109 23.08 -7.55 -2.47
N TYR A 110 23.79 -7.26 -3.57
CA TYR A 110 23.48 -6.10 -4.40
C TYR A 110 22.17 -6.29 -5.17
N LEU A 111 21.92 -7.49 -5.71
CA LEU A 111 20.68 -7.79 -6.42
C LEU A 111 19.44 -7.72 -5.50
N PHE A 112 19.58 -8.14 -4.24
CA PHE A 112 18.47 -8.13 -3.28
C PHE A 112 18.02 -6.74 -2.82
N ARG A 113 18.81 -5.68 -3.10
CA ARG A 113 18.37 -4.28 -2.96
C ARG A 113 17.27 -3.90 -3.96
N TYR A 114 17.11 -4.69 -5.02
CA TYR A 114 16.10 -4.50 -6.04
C TYR A 114 15.00 -5.56 -5.91
N GLU A 115 13.83 -5.28 -6.48
CA GLU A 115 12.70 -6.20 -6.44
C GLU A 115 12.95 -7.51 -7.18
N MET A 116 13.87 -7.49 -8.16
CA MET A 116 14.17 -8.60 -9.09
C MET A 116 12.92 -9.11 -9.84
N CYS A 117 11.86 -8.32 -9.82
CA CYS A 117 10.55 -8.50 -10.45
C CYS A 117 10.09 -7.13 -10.99
N SER A 118 9.10 -7.12 -11.87
CA SER A 118 8.56 -5.86 -12.43
C SER A 118 7.77 -5.00 -11.42
N PHE A 119 7.48 -5.56 -10.24
CA PHE A 119 6.76 -4.93 -9.13
C PHE A 119 7.14 -5.64 -7.81
N PRO A 120 6.90 -5.05 -6.63
CA PRO A 120 7.20 -5.68 -5.34
C PRO A 120 6.27 -6.86 -5.02
N PRO A 121 6.70 -8.12 -5.17
CA PRO A 121 5.79 -9.26 -5.09
C PRO A 121 5.36 -9.57 -3.65
N SER A 122 6.10 -9.07 -2.65
CA SER A 122 5.69 -9.16 -1.24
C SER A 122 4.46 -8.30 -0.91
N LEU A 123 4.19 -7.27 -1.71
CA LEU A 123 3.07 -6.32 -1.54
C LEU A 123 2.05 -6.39 -2.67
N PHE A 124 2.37 -6.93 -3.84
CA PHE A 124 1.43 -7.04 -4.95
C PHE A 124 1.30 -8.48 -5.43
N ASP A 125 0.10 -8.87 -5.85
CA ASP A 125 -0.12 -10.16 -6.47
C ASP A 125 0.31 -10.18 -7.95
N ASN A 126 0.14 -11.32 -8.61
CA ASN A 126 0.55 -11.52 -10.00
C ASN A 126 -0.27 -10.69 -11.02
N HIS A 127 -1.35 -10.05 -10.58
CA HIS A 127 -2.17 -9.13 -11.36
C HIS A 127 -1.79 -7.66 -11.11
N VAL A 128 -0.69 -7.40 -10.38
CA VAL A 128 -0.25 -6.05 -9.95
C VAL A 128 -1.30 -5.38 -9.05
N CYS A 129 -2.07 -6.20 -8.34
CA CYS A 129 -3.07 -5.77 -7.40
C CYS A 129 -2.51 -5.81 -5.97
N MET A 130 -2.79 -4.77 -5.16
CA MET A 130 -2.55 -4.83 -3.71
C MET A 130 -3.14 -6.12 -3.12
N ARG A 131 -2.36 -6.81 -2.30
CA ARG A 131 -2.76 -8.06 -1.65
C ARG A 131 -3.80 -7.77 -0.57
N MET A 132 -4.85 -8.56 -0.52
CA MET A 132 -5.95 -8.38 0.44
C MET A 132 -5.77 -9.26 1.68
N GLY A 133 -6.11 -8.71 2.84
CA GLY A 133 -6.31 -9.47 4.08
C GLY A 133 -7.78 -9.79 4.32
N ASP A 134 -8.05 -10.84 5.11
CA ASP A 134 -9.38 -11.04 5.66
C ASP A 134 -9.60 -10.02 6.78
N LYS A 135 -10.38 -8.98 6.49
CA LYS A 135 -10.63 -7.89 7.44
C LYS A 135 -11.41 -8.35 8.68
N SER A 136 -12.21 -9.42 8.57
CA SER A 136 -13.05 -9.91 9.68
C SER A 136 -12.23 -10.62 10.76
N GLU A 137 -11.01 -11.08 10.46
CA GLU A 137 -10.12 -11.72 11.44
C GLU A 137 -9.82 -10.83 12.66
N ILE A 138 -9.65 -9.51 12.45
CA ILE A 138 -9.35 -8.58 13.56
C ILE A 138 -10.56 -8.48 14.49
N ILE A 139 -11.77 -8.32 13.94
CA ILE A 139 -13.00 -8.23 14.73
C ILE A 139 -13.15 -9.49 15.58
N HIS A 140 -13.05 -10.68 14.97
CA HIS A 140 -13.14 -11.94 15.69
C HIS A 140 -12.09 -12.07 16.80
N HIS A 141 -10.86 -11.60 16.55
CA HIS A 141 -9.81 -11.62 17.54
C HIS A 141 -10.09 -10.68 18.72
N LEU A 142 -10.49 -9.44 18.45
CA LEU A 142 -10.81 -8.45 19.49
C LEU A 142 -12.00 -8.90 20.35
N LEU A 143 -13.04 -9.48 19.74
CA LEU A 143 -14.18 -10.04 20.47
C LEU A 143 -13.80 -11.28 21.29
N LYS A 144 -12.81 -12.06 20.87
CA LYS A 144 -12.28 -13.16 21.68
C LYS A 144 -11.53 -12.65 22.91
N LEU A 145 -10.84 -11.51 22.81
CA LEU A 145 -10.19 -10.86 23.95
C LEU A 145 -11.21 -10.29 24.93
N VAL A 146 -12.36 -9.82 24.44
CA VAL A 146 -13.43 -9.24 25.26
C VAL A 146 -14.81 -9.85 24.92
N PRO A 147 -15.09 -11.10 25.32
CA PRO A 147 -16.35 -11.77 24.95
C PRO A 147 -17.62 -11.05 25.46
N GLU A 148 -17.51 -10.39 26.61
CA GLU A 148 -18.59 -9.62 27.25
C GLU A 148 -19.05 -8.40 26.44
N SER A 149 -18.29 -7.98 25.44
CA SER A 149 -18.70 -6.90 24.53
C SER A 149 -19.83 -7.33 23.59
N SER A 150 -20.05 -8.63 23.39
CA SER A 150 -21.16 -9.14 22.60
C SER A 150 -22.45 -8.98 23.38
N SER A 151 -23.39 -8.18 22.88
CA SER A 151 -24.65 -7.91 23.56
C SER A 151 -25.84 -8.44 22.76
N ALA A 152 -26.81 -9.02 23.47
CA ALA A 152 -28.12 -9.35 22.91
C ALA A 152 -29.10 -8.17 23.00
N THR A 153 -28.61 -6.94 22.78
CA THR A 153 -29.41 -5.73 23.06
C THR A 153 -30.68 -5.72 22.19
N SER A 154 -31.83 -5.67 22.86
CA SER A 154 -33.13 -5.35 22.25
C SER A 154 -33.23 -3.84 22.05
N CYS A 155 -33.77 -3.42 20.90
CA CYS A 155 -33.98 -2.02 20.55
C CYS A 155 -34.74 -1.27 21.67
N ASP A 156 -34.19 -0.14 22.14
CA ASP A 156 -34.84 0.78 23.06
C ASP A 156 -35.30 2.03 22.29
N MET A 157 -36.48 2.54 22.61
CA MET A 157 -37.07 3.74 22.02
C MET A 157 -36.20 5.00 22.23
N SER A 158 -35.26 4.97 23.18
CA SER A 158 -34.33 6.06 23.50
C SER A 158 -33.05 6.09 22.64
N MET A 159 -32.81 5.07 21.81
CA MET A 159 -31.53 4.88 21.11
C MET A 159 -31.40 5.73 19.85
N GLN A 160 -30.21 6.31 19.63
CA GLN A 160 -29.86 6.91 18.34
C GLN A 160 -29.31 5.84 17.38
N TYR A 161 -29.78 5.83 16.13
CA TYR A 161 -29.25 4.97 15.08
C TYR A 161 -28.49 5.80 14.03
N ILE A 162 -27.24 5.43 13.79
CA ILE A 162 -26.42 5.92 12.69
C ILE A 162 -26.33 4.78 11.67
N ILE A 163 -26.84 5.00 10.47
CA ILE A 163 -26.99 3.95 9.46
C ILE A 163 -25.99 4.20 8.34
N ASP A 164 -25.15 3.21 8.07
CA ASP A 164 -24.31 3.18 6.87
C ASP A 164 -25.21 3.08 5.63
N GLY A 165 -25.32 4.19 4.91
CA GLY A 165 -26.09 4.30 3.69
C GLY A 165 -25.54 3.38 2.59
N GLY A 166 -24.22 3.17 2.52
CA GLY A 166 -23.57 2.26 1.59
C GLY A 166 -24.01 0.82 1.80
N SER A 167 -23.95 0.32 3.03
CA SER A 167 -24.47 -1.01 3.40
C SER A 167 -25.98 -1.11 3.21
N LEU A 168 -26.73 -0.07 3.61
CA LEU A 168 -28.18 -0.01 3.46
C LEU A 168 -28.59 -0.24 2.01
N LEU A 169 -27.92 0.38 1.03
CA LEU A 169 -28.21 0.20 -0.39
C LEU A 169 -28.24 -1.28 -0.76
N HIS A 170 -27.40 -2.14 -0.17
CA HIS A 170 -27.36 -3.57 -0.49
C HIS A 170 -28.40 -4.42 0.25
N LYS A 171 -28.99 -3.92 1.34
CA LYS A 171 -29.89 -4.66 2.25
C LYS A 171 -31.24 -5.09 1.65
N LEU A 172 -31.87 -4.24 0.83
CA LEU A 172 -33.21 -4.52 0.28
C LEU A 172 -33.17 -5.01 -1.16
N SER A 173 -33.86 -6.10 -1.48
CA SER A 173 -33.99 -6.58 -2.86
C SER A 173 -34.91 -5.67 -3.69
N TRP A 174 -34.52 -5.35 -4.92
CA TRP A 174 -35.35 -4.56 -5.84
C TRP A 174 -36.27 -5.48 -6.64
N PRO A 175 -37.61 -5.32 -6.56
CA PRO A 175 -38.52 -6.08 -7.40
C PRO A 175 -38.37 -5.68 -8.87
N LYS A 176 -38.79 -6.57 -9.78
CA LYS A 176 -38.76 -6.30 -11.21
C LYS A 176 -39.87 -5.33 -11.59
N ASN A 177 -39.62 -4.50 -12.62
CA ASN A 177 -40.58 -3.52 -13.15
C ASN A 177 -41.10 -2.55 -12.09
N THR A 178 -40.25 -2.17 -11.13
CA THR A 178 -40.57 -1.20 -10.08
C THR A 178 -39.95 0.15 -10.44
N SER A 179 -40.68 1.23 -10.18
CA SER A 179 -40.18 2.59 -10.32
C SER A 179 -39.15 2.94 -9.24
N TYR A 180 -38.29 3.92 -9.51
CA TYR A 180 -37.36 4.39 -8.48
C TYR A 180 -38.08 5.00 -7.27
N SER A 181 -39.25 5.61 -7.45
CA SER A 181 -40.07 6.11 -6.34
C SER A 181 -40.51 5.00 -5.40
N GLU A 182 -41.09 3.92 -5.94
CA GLU A 182 -41.53 2.76 -5.16
C GLU A 182 -40.35 2.09 -4.43
N ILE A 183 -39.18 2.03 -5.09
CA ILE A 183 -37.96 1.53 -4.44
C ILE A 183 -37.57 2.45 -3.27
N CYS A 184 -37.55 3.77 -3.45
CA CYS A 184 -37.24 4.70 -2.38
C CYS A 184 -38.22 4.56 -1.19
N GLU A 185 -39.51 4.40 -1.47
CA GLU A 185 -40.52 4.14 -0.45
C GLU A 185 -40.25 2.84 0.32
N MET A 186 -39.73 1.78 -0.32
CA MET A 186 -39.32 0.57 0.38
C MET A 186 -38.22 0.85 1.41
N TYR A 187 -37.21 1.66 1.07
CA TYR A 187 -36.15 2.06 2.00
C TYR A 187 -36.67 2.94 3.13
N VAL A 188 -37.47 3.97 2.82
CA VAL A 188 -38.07 4.86 3.82
C VAL A 188 -38.92 4.07 4.81
N ARG A 189 -39.77 3.17 4.30
CA ARG A 189 -40.62 2.29 5.12
C ARG A 189 -39.78 1.39 6.02
N HIS A 190 -38.73 0.77 5.46
CA HIS A 190 -37.82 -0.09 6.23
C HIS A 190 -37.19 0.67 7.41
N ILE A 191 -36.69 1.89 7.17
CA ILE A 191 -36.05 2.70 8.21
C ILE A 191 -37.04 3.07 9.30
N LYS A 192 -38.20 3.64 8.94
CA LYS A 192 -39.23 4.06 9.91
C LYS A 192 -39.76 2.92 10.78
N GLN A 193 -39.83 1.71 10.22
CA GLN A 193 -40.30 0.53 10.95
C GLN A 193 -39.23 -0.09 11.84
N SER A 194 -37.94 0.10 11.51
CA SER A 194 -36.84 -0.59 12.20
C SER A 194 -36.11 0.29 13.21
N TYR A 195 -36.15 1.62 13.04
CA TYR A 195 -35.31 2.56 13.78
C TYR A 195 -36.13 3.78 14.23
N CYS A 196 -36.10 4.09 15.53
CA CYS A 196 -36.85 5.22 16.09
C CYS A 196 -36.23 6.58 15.73
N HIS A 197 -34.93 6.74 15.95
CA HIS A 197 -34.18 7.96 15.64
C HIS A 197 -33.04 7.62 14.69
N ALA A 198 -33.26 7.78 13.39
CA ALA A 198 -32.32 7.38 12.35
C ALA A 198 -31.62 8.60 11.71
N LEU A 199 -30.29 8.52 11.63
CA LEU A 199 -29.45 9.33 10.76
C LEU A 199 -28.80 8.39 9.74
N VAL A 200 -29.09 8.58 8.45
CA VAL A 200 -28.46 7.83 7.36
C VAL A 200 -27.30 8.63 6.80
N VAL A 201 -26.12 8.01 6.70
CA VAL A 201 -24.93 8.65 6.14
C VAL A 201 -24.54 7.98 4.84
N PHE A 202 -24.55 8.71 3.74
CA PHE A 202 -24.13 8.22 2.43
C PHE A 202 -22.72 8.67 2.05
N ASP A 203 -22.04 7.87 1.23
CA ASP A 203 -20.82 8.28 0.54
C ASP A 203 -21.07 9.49 -0.39
N GLY A 204 -20.02 10.25 -0.63
CA GLY A 204 -19.92 11.22 -1.72
C GLY A 204 -19.06 10.68 -2.85
N TYR A 205 -19.61 10.59 -4.06
CA TYR A 205 -18.90 10.13 -5.27
C TYR A 205 -18.41 11.33 -6.11
N HIS A 206 -17.59 12.20 -5.52
CA HIS A 206 -16.99 13.35 -6.21
C HIS A 206 -15.49 13.13 -6.49
N GLY A 207 -15.16 12.62 -7.67
CA GLY A 207 -13.77 12.45 -8.13
C GLY A 207 -13.16 11.07 -7.80
N SER A 208 -11.83 10.98 -7.93
CA SER A 208 -11.06 9.77 -7.62
C SER A 208 -10.99 9.51 -6.12
N SER A 209 -11.30 8.28 -5.70
CA SER A 209 -11.22 7.83 -4.30
C SER A 209 -9.98 6.96 -4.09
N THR A 210 -9.40 7.00 -2.89
CA THR A 210 -8.35 6.04 -2.49
C THR A 210 -8.84 4.59 -2.45
N LYS A 211 -10.17 4.38 -2.40
CA LYS A 211 -10.81 3.07 -2.51
C LYS A 211 -11.21 2.70 -3.95
N ASP A 212 -10.85 3.48 -4.97
CA ASP A 212 -11.24 3.22 -6.36
C ASP A 212 -10.84 1.82 -6.84
N GLU A 213 -9.65 1.34 -6.46
CA GLU A 213 -9.19 0.01 -6.82
C GLU A 213 -9.99 -1.08 -6.09
N ALA A 214 -10.31 -0.86 -4.81
CA ALA A 214 -11.20 -1.76 -4.05
C ALA A 214 -12.61 -1.79 -4.66
N HIS A 215 -13.15 -0.63 -5.05
CA HIS A 215 -14.43 -0.53 -5.75
C HIS A 215 -14.38 -1.25 -7.10
N ARG A 216 -13.36 -1.00 -7.93
CA ARG A 216 -13.18 -1.63 -9.25
C ARG A 216 -13.20 -3.16 -9.14
N ARG A 217 -12.51 -3.73 -8.14
CA ARG A 217 -12.51 -5.18 -7.89
C ARG A 217 -13.87 -5.70 -7.43
N ARG A 218 -14.57 -5.00 -6.53
CA ARG A 218 -15.90 -5.40 -6.02
C ARG A 218 -16.96 -5.35 -7.12
N MET A 219 -16.92 -4.33 -7.97
CA MET A 219 -17.85 -4.21 -9.11
C MET A 219 -17.61 -5.30 -10.15
N GLY A 220 -16.34 -5.69 -10.34
CA GLY A 220 -15.93 -6.56 -11.42
C GLY A 220 -16.40 -6.00 -12.77
N ASN A 221 -16.78 -6.90 -13.66
CA ASN A 221 -17.19 -6.58 -15.04
C ASN A 221 -18.67 -6.21 -15.22
N ASP A 222 -19.40 -6.11 -14.12
CA ASP A 222 -20.85 -6.00 -14.12
C ASP A 222 -21.30 -4.54 -14.08
N ILE A 223 -20.58 -3.63 -14.74
CA ILE A 223 -20.94 -2.20 -14.74
C ILE A 223 -22.10 -1.99 -15.70
N GLY A 224 -23.26 -1.61 -15.16
CA GLY A 224 -24.44 -1.30 -15.95
C GLY A 224 -24.30 -0.02 -16.76
N ALA A 225 -25.06 0.10 -17.84
CA ALA A 225 -25.16 1.34 -18.60
C ALA A 225 -25.63 2.51 -17.71
N THR A 226 -25.16 3.73 -18.00
CA THR A 226 -25.68 4.93 -17.33
C THR A 226 -27.14 5.13 -17.74
N VAL A 227 -28.03 5.35 -16.77
CA VAL A 227 -29.47 5.54 -17.00
C VAL A 227 -29.96 6.81 -16.32
N LEU A 228 -31.11 7.31 -16.79
CA LEU A 228 -31.81 8.38 -16.09
C LEU A 228 -32.45 7.83 -14.81
N VAL A 229 -32.10 8.43 -13.68
CA VAL A 229 -32.68 8.09 -12.38
C VAL A 229 -33.66 9.20 -12.00
N SER A 230 -34.94 8.97 -12.24
CA SER A 230 -36.04 9.86 -11.82
C SER A 230 -37.18 9.04 -11.22
N PRO A 231 -38.06 9.64 -10.39
CA PRO A 231 -39.07 8.89 -9.63
C PRO A 231 -39.95 7.95 -10.47
N GLU A 232 -40.34 8.36 -11.67
CA GLU A 232 -41.29 7.65 -12.55
C GLU A 232 -40.61 6.58 -13.42
N VAL A 233 -39.28 6.62 -13.55
CA VAL A 233 -38.54 5.69 -14.38
C VAL A 233 -38.44 4.33 -13.69
N HIS A 234 -38.60 3.27 -14.47
CA HIS A 234 -38.56 1.90 -13.98
C HIS A 234 -37.15 1.33 -14.08
N VAL A 235 -36.80 0.46 -13.12
CA VAL A 235 -35.50 -0.24 -13.15
C VAL A 235 -35.45 -1.20 -14.33
N THR A 236 -34.44 -1.00 -15.19
CA THR A 236 -34.26 -1.77 -16.44
C THR A 236 -33.15 -2.82 -16.37
N MET A 237 -32.35 -2.82 -15.30
CA MET A 237 -31.20 -3.73 -15.13
C MET A 237 -31.15 -4.29 -13.72
N THR A 238 -30.26 -5.25 -13.47
CA THR A 238 -30.11 -5.80 -12.12
C THR A 238 -29.60 -4.72 -11.15
N LYS A 239 -30.03 -4.79 -9.88
CA LYS A 239 -29.53 -3.91 -8.81
C LYS A 239 -28.00 -3.91 -8.73
N LYS A 240 -27.38 -5.08 -8.90
CA LYS A 240 -25.93 -5.22 -8.88
C LYS A 240 -25.29 -4.39 -10.00
N SER A 241 -25.76 -4.54 -11.24
CA SER A 241 -25.21 -3.81 -12.37
C SER A 241 -25.49 -2.31 -12.29
N PHE A 242 -26.65 -1.93 -11.77
CA PHE A 242 -27.02 -0.53 -11.54
C PHE A 242 -26.09 0.15 -10.53
N LEU A 243 -25.93 -0.45 -9.34
CA LEU A 243 -25.06 0.10 -8.29
C LEU A 243 -23.57 0.01 -8.65
N ALA A 244 -23.21 -0.84 -9.62
CA ALA A 244 -21.86 -0.93 -10.15
C ALA A 244 -21.41 0.30 -10.96
N ASN A 245 -22.36 1.08 -11.48
CA ASN A 245 -22.10 2.32 -12.18
C ASN A 245 -22.09 3.50 -11.20
N PRO A 246 -20.96 4.22 -11.01
CA PRO A 246 -20.85 5.30 -10.03
C PRO A 246 -21.86 6.43 -10.25
N SER A 247 -22.14 6.78 -11.51
CA SER A 247 -23.10 7.83 -11.86
C SER A 247 -24.53 7.43 -11.47
N ASN A 248 -24.93 6.19 -11.78
CA ASN A 248 -26.23 5.66 -11.40
C ASN A 248 -26.37 5.58 -9.88
N LYS A 249 -25.33 5.08 -9.20
CA LYS A 249 -25.30 4.96 -7.73
C LYS A 249 -25.46 6.32 -7.07
N GLN A 250 -24.70 7.33 -7.49
CA GLN A 250 -24.81 8.69 -6.95
C GLN A 250 -26.17 9.32 -7.23
N ALA A 251 -26.71 9.18 -8.45
CA ALA A 251 -28.01 9.71 -8.81
C ALA A 251 -29.13 9.08 -7.96
N PHE A 252 -29.06 7.76 -7.72
CA PHE A 252 -29.99 7.07 -6.83
C PHE A 252 -29.84 7.48 -5.36
N ILE A 253 -28.61 7.62 -4.87
CA ILE A 253 -28.35 8.14 -3.51
C ILE A 253 -28.98 9.50 -3.32
N ASN A 254 -28.85 10.41 -4.29
CA ASN A 254 -29.43 11.75 -4.21
C ASN A 254 -30.97 11.70 -4.17
N LEU A 255 -31.58 10.91 -5.06
CA LEU A 255 -33.03 10.72 -5.09
C LEU A 255 -33.54 10.11 -3.77
N LEU A 256 -32.85 9.09 -3.27
CA LEU A 256 -33.20 8.42 -2.03
C LEU A 256 -33.06 9.33 -0.81
N ALA A 257 -31.99 10.13 -0.74
CA ALA A 257 -31.77 11.13 0.30
C ALA A 257 -32.91 12.15 0.32
N GLU A 258 -33.31 12.67 -0.85
CA GLU A 258 -34.43 13.61 -0.95
C GLU A 258 -35.74 13.01 -0.43
N GLN A 259 -36.04 11.76 -0.78
CA GLN A 259 -37.25 11.05 -0.31
C GLN A 259 -37.20 10.76 1.19
N MET A 260 -36.03 10.40 1.72
CA MET A 260 -35.81 10.22 3.15
C MET A 260 -36.04 11.53 3.92
N THR A 261 -35.49 12.65 3.45
CA THR A 261 -35.68 13.97 4.08
C THR A 261 -37.14 14.40 4.02
N LYS A 262 -37.85 14.21 2.91
CA LYS A 262 -39.31 14.45 2.81
C LYS A 262 -40.11 13.62 3.81
N ALA A 263 -39.59 12.45 4.17
CA ALA A 263 -40.18 11.56 5.15
C ALA A 263 -39.69 11.82 6.59
N ASP A 264 -39.00 12.93 6.86
CA ASP A 264 -38.48 13.29 8.19
C ASP A 264 -37.42 12.30 8.73
N ILE A 265 -36.64 11.69 7.83
CA ILE A 265 -35.45 10.91 8.17
C ILE A 265 -34.23 11.82 7.95
N ALA A 266 -33.37 11.93 8.96
CA ALA A 266 -32.14 12.71 8.85
C ALA A 266 -31.15 12.01 7.90
N VAL A 267 -30.55 12.79 7.00
CA VAL A 267 -29.59 12.29 6.01
C VAL A 267 -28.38 13.22 5.96
N GLU A 268 -27.20 12.62 5.91
CA GLU A 268 -25.95 13.33 5.67
C GLU A 268 -25.14 12.69 4.54
N HIS A 269 -24.34 13.50 3.84
CA HIS A 269 -23.39 13.03 2.85
C HIS A 269 -21.96 13.27 3.33
N ALA A 270 -21.09 12.27 3.16
CA ALA A 270 -19.65 12.45 3.27
C ALA A 270 -19.10 13.13 2.01
N LYS A 271 -17.92 13.77 2.14
CA LYS A 271 -17.23 14.37 0.99
C LYS A 271 -16.66 13.30 0.04
N GLY A 272 -16.32 12.14 0.59
CA GLY A 272 -15.81 10.96 -0.11
C GLY A 272 -16.41 9.71 0.55
N ASP A 273 -15.55 8.85 1.08
CA ASP A 273 -15.97 7.68 1.87
C ASP A 273 -16.69 8.07 3.17
N ALA A 274 -17.76 7.35 3.52
CA ALA A 274 -18.59 7.65 4.68
C ALA A 274 -18.07 7.11 6.01
N ASP A 275 -17.10 6.18 6.04
CA ASP A 275 -16.73 5.43 7.25
C ASP A 275 -16.37 6.35 8.43
N TYR A 276 -15.50 7.33 8.18
CA TYR A 276 -15.07 8.27 9.21
C TYR A 276 -16.23 9.16 9.67
N LYS A 277 -17.08 9.62 8.75
CA LYS A 277 -18.24 10.45 9.09
C LYS A 277 -19.26 9.69 9.93
N ILE A 278 -19.54 8.43 9.58
CA ILE A 278 -20.38 7.51 10.37
C ILE A 278 -19.83 7.39 11.80
N CYS A 279 -18.53 7.12 11.94
CA CYS A 279 -17.87 7.02 13.23
C CYS A 279 -18.02 8.30 14.06
N MET A 280 -17.67 9.45 13.49
CA MET A 280 -17.72 10.72 14.21
C MET A 280 -19.14 11.12 14.60
N SER A 281 -20.12 10.96 13.69
CA SER A 281 -21.53 11.20 14.01
C SER A 281 -22.00 10.31 15.14
N ALA A 282 -21.55 9.05 15.20
CA ALA A 282 -21.88 8.15 16.30
C ALA A 282 -21.25 8.58 17.64
N CYS A 283 -19.96 8.93 17.63
CA CYS A 283 -19.27 9.44 18.83
C CYS A 283 -19.90 10.74 19.36
N ILE A 284 -20.35 11.64 18.48
CA ILE A 284 -21.04 12.88 18.88
C ILE A 284 -22.34 12.56 19.62
N HIS A 285 -23.19 11.68 19.08
CA HIS A 285 -24.46 11.33 19.69
C HIS A 285 -24.30 10.49 20.97
N ALA A 286 -23.25 9.66 21.03
CA ALA A 286 -22.93 8.86 22.21
C ALA A 286 -22.65 9.70 23.46
N LYS A 287 -22.30 10.98 23.33
CA LYS A 287 -22.16 11.89 24.48
C LYS A 287 -23.46 12.08 25.26
N GLU A 288 -24.60 12.04 24.56
CA GLU A 288 -25.90 12.37 25.14
C GLU A 288 -26.73 11.13 25.41
N LYS A 289 -26.74 10.16 24.49
CA LYS A 289 -27.60 8.96 24.58
C LYS A 289 -26.94 7.72 23.97
N PRO A 290 -27.38 6.51 24.36
CA PRO A 290 -26.92 5.28 23.73
C PRO A 290 -27.09 5.33 22.21
N THR A 291 -26.05 4.93 21.49
CA THR A 291 -25.99 5.08 20.03
C THR A 291 -25.59 3.76 19.37
N ALA A 292 -26.33 3.34 18.33
CA ALA A 292 -26.03 2.17 17.52
C ALA A 292 -25.62 2.58 16.11
N VAL A 293 -24.51 2.03 15.64
CA VAL A 293 -24.07 2.11 14.25
C VAL A 293 -24.47 0.86 13.53
N VAL A 294 -25.31 0.98 12.51
CA VAL A 294 -25.73 -0.13 11.66
C VAL A 294 -24.84 -0.14 10.42
N ALA A 295 -23.80 -0.97 10.44
CA ALA A 295 -22.80 -1.07 9.39
C ALA A 295 -22.26 -2.50 9.29
N GLU A 296 -21.89 -2.94 8.09
CA GLU A 296 -21.24 -4.24 7.87
C GLU A 296 -19.72 -4.11 7.66
N ASP A 297 -19.22 -2.89 7.43
CA ASP A 297 -17.80 -2.67 7.15
C ASP A 297 -16.95 -2.79 8.42
N SER A 298 -15.91 -3.60 8.33
CA SER A 298 -14.92 -3.74 9.39
C SER A 298 -14.09 -2.48 9.63
N ASP A 299 -13.94 -1.62 8.64
CA ASP A 299 -13.20 -0.36 8.79
C ASP A 299 -13.95 0.57 9.76
N VAL A 300 -15.28 0.60 9.69
CA VAL A 300 -16.15 1.28 10.66
C VAL A 300 -15.98 0.69 12.07
N PHE A 301 -15.87 -0.64 12.21
CA PHE A 301 -15.61 -1.25 13.52
C PHE A 301 -14.30 -0.76 14.15
N GLN A 302 -13.21 -0.69 13.37
CA GLN A 302 -11.92 -0.25 13.89
C GLN A 302 -11.93 1.23 14.25
N LEU A 303 -12.58 2.06 13.43
CA LEU A 303 -12.79 3.47 13.70
C LEU A 303 -13.56 3.67 15.00
N LEU A 304 -14.70 2.99 15.18
CA LEU A 304 -15.50 3.09 16.40
C LEU A 304 -14.70 2.62 17.62
N THR A 305 -13.96 1.51 17.51
CA THR A 305 -13.17 0.97 18.63
C THR A 305 -12.06 1.94 19.05
N HIS A 306 -11.43 2.62 18.09
CA HIS A 306 -10.37 3.59 18.36
C HIS A 306 -10.91 4.92 18.91
N HIS A 307 -12.00 5.45 18.34
CA HIS A 307 -12.54 6.77 18.68
C HIS A 307 -13.60 6.75 19.80
N ALA A 308 -14.01 5.57 20.26
CA ALA A 308 -14.95 5.46 21.37
C ALA A 308 -14.35 6.05 22.65
N ASN A 309 -14.99 7.07 23.18
CA ASN A 309 -14.67 7.60 24.49
C ASN A 309 -15.35 6.75 25.57
N ILE A 310 -14.55 6.15 26.45
CA ILE A 310 -15.01 5.27 27.52
C ILE A 310 -15.92 5.96 28.56
N ALA A 311 -15.90 7.30 28.61
CA ALA A 311 -16.73 8.09 29.52
C ALA A 311 -18.13 8.42 28.96
N ASP A 312 -18.34 8.25 27.65
CA ASP A 312 -19.61 8.54 26.98
C ASP A 312 -20.63 7.41 27.19
N LYS A 313 -21.85 7.58 26.67
CA LYS A 313 -22.87 6.52 26.70
C LYS A 313 -22.46 5.35 25.82
N ASP A 314 -23.15 4.23 26.01
CA ASP A 314 -22.83 3.00 25.28
C ASP A 314 -23.00 3.19 23.77
N LEU A 315 -21.93 2.90 23.06
CA LEU A 315 -21.82 2.90 21.62
C LEU A 315 -21.80 1.45 21.15
N TYR A 316 -22.69 1.13 20.22
CA TYR A 316 -22.84 -0.22 19.68
C TYR A 316 -22.55 -0.22 18.19
N MET A 317 -21.98 -1.33 17.70
CA MET A 317 -21.98 -1.67 16.28
C MET A 317 -22.90 -2.86 16.05
N VAL A 318 -23.85 -2.70 15.14
CA VAL A 318 -24.87 -3.68 14.78
C VAL A 318 -24.59 -4.17 13.36
N THR A 319 -24.28 -5.46 13.25
CA THR A 319 -24.12 -6.18 11.98
C THR A 319 -25.26 -7.19 11.83
N SER A 320 -25.39 -7.77 10.64
CA SER A 320 -26.27 -8.91 10.37
C SER A 320 -26.02 -10.13 11.27
N LYS A 321 -24.80 -10.28 11.79
CA LYS A 321 -24.40 -11.45 12.59
C LYS A 321 -24.52 -11.22 14.09
N GLN A 322 -24.24 -10.00 14.57
CA GLN A 322 -24.11 -9.71 15.99
C GLN A 322 -24.15 -8.21 16.28
N THR A 323 -24.47 -7.88 17.53
CA THR A 323 -24.33 -6.54 18.12
C THR A 323 -23.18 -6.54 19.11
N VAL A 324 -22.28 -5.57 18.98
CA VAL A 324 -21.11 -5.39 19.84
C VAL A 324 -21.19 -4.03 20.54
N CYS A 325 -21.09 -4.02 21.86
CA CYS A 325 -20.86 -2.81 22.63
C CYS A 325 -19.38 -2.39 22.51
N VAL A 326 -19.14 -1.44 21.62
CA VAL A 326 -17.80 -0.90 21.33
C VAL A 326 -17.25 -0.18 22.55
N THR A 327 -18.08 0.51 23.33
CA THR A 327 -17.64 1.16 24.57
C THR A 327 -17.08 0.15 25.58
N THR A 328 -17.75 -1.00 25.75
CA THR A 328 -17.24 -2.08 26.62
C THR A 328 -15.96 -2.70 26.08
N LEU A 329 -15.86 -2.88 24.76
CA LEU A 329 -14.66 -3.36 24.11
C LEU A 329 -13.48 -2.40 24.37
N ALA A 330 -13.64 -1.11 24.08
CA ALA A 330 -12.62 -0.08 24.29
C ALA A 330 -12.19 0.03 25.76
N LYS A 331 -13.12 -0.12 26.71
CA LYS A 331 -12.83 -0.13 28.17
C LYS A 331 -11.93 -1.27 28.62
N LYS A 332 -12.00 -2.43 27.96
CA LYS A 332 -11.32 -3.66 28.39
C LYS A 332 -10.12 -4.04 27.53
N LEU A 333 -9.98 -3.44 26.35
CA LEU A 333 -8.79 -3.64 25.52
C LEU A 333 -7.56 -3.04 26.20
N ASP A 334 -6.41 -3.66 25.93
CA ASP A 334 -5.12 -3.11 26.34
C ASP A 334 -4.95 -1.68 25.76
N PRO A 335 -4.54 -0.69 26.57
CA PRO A 335 -4.42 0.69 26.12
C PRO A 335 -3.44 0.89 24.96
N LEU A 336 -2.32 0.15 24.93
CA LEU A 336 -1.34 0.23 23.83
C LEU A 336 -1.94 -0.34 22.55
N LEU A 337 -2.67 -1.47 22.65
CA LEU A 337 -3.37 -2.05 21.52
C LEU A 337 -4.45 -1.10 20.97
N SER A 338 -5.25 -0.51 21.85
CA SER A 338 -6.31 0.44 21.47
C SER A 338 -5.73 1.68 20.77
N GLY A 339 -4.65 2.24 21.34
CA GLY A 339 -3.94 3.38 20.76
C GLY A 339 -3.31 3.08 19.40
N ALA A 340 -2.74 1.88 19.22
CA ALA A 340 -2.10 1.48 17.96
C ALA A 340 -3.07 0.89 16.92
N LEU A 341 -4.35 0.72 17.23
CA LEU A 341 -5.29 -0.09 16.43
C LEU A 341 -5.40 0.35 14.97
N LEU A 342 -5.55 1.66 14.71
CA LEU A 342 -5.65 2.19 13.35
C LEU A 342 -4.35 2.00 12.56
N PHE A 343 -3.19 2.23 13.20
CA PHE A 343 -1.88 1.95 12.59
C PHE A 343 -1.77 0.48 12.22
N LEU A 344 -2.07 -0.44 13.16
CA LEU A 344 -1.99 -1.88 12.93
C LEU A 344 -2.95 -2.34 11.82
N HIS A 345 -4.15 -1.76 11.75
CA HIS A 345 -5.13 -2.06 10.70
C HIS A 345 -4.65 -1.65 9.31
N ALA A 346 -4.17 -0.41 9.16
CA ALA A 346 -3.61 0.10 7.91
C ALA A 346 -2.31 -0.64 7.53
N PHE A 347 -1.40 -0.85 8.48
CA PHE A 347 -0.11 -1.49 8.24
C PHE A 347 -0.23 -2.98 7.86
N SER A 348 -1.22 -3.68 8.43
CA SER A 348 -1.48 -5.09 8.08
C SER A 348 -2.29 -5.28 6.79
N GLY A 349 -2.65 -4.19 6.10
CA GLY A 349 -3.38 -4.16 4.83
C GLY A 349 -4.89 -3.93 5.00
N CYS A 350 -5.45 -2.85 4.44
CA CYS A 350 -6.88 -2.56 4.41
C CYS A 350 -7.37 -2.35 2.95
N ASP A 351 -8.47 -1.64 2.71
CA ASP A 351 -8.88 -1.33 1.33
C ASP A 351 -7.87 -0.45 0.58
N THR A 352 -7.14 0.38 1.31
CA THR A 352 -6.22 1.37 0.74
C THR A 352 -4.76 0.96 0.83
N THR A 353 -4.43 -0.11 1.56
CA THR A 353 -3.04 -0.57 1.77
C THR A 353 -2.92 -2.06 1.52
N SER A 354 -1.76 -2.49 1.06
CA SER A 354 -1.52 -3.90 0.82
C SER A 354 -1.23 -4.69 2.10
N ARG A 355 -1.67 -5.94 2.13
CA ARG A 355 -1.23 -6.93 3.12
C ARG A 355 0.15 -7.49 2.74
N PRO A 356 1.16 -7.45 3.63
CA PRO A 356 2.42 -8.15 3.43
C PRO A 356 2.22 -9.66 3.24
N TYR A 357 2.82 -10.23 2.20
CA TYR A 357 2.62 -11.63 1.82
C TYR A 357 2.99 -12.59 2.95
N GLY A 358 2.12 -13.57 3.21
CA GLY A 358 2.34 -14.60 4.22
C GLY A 358 2.17 -14.13 5.67
N ILE A 359 1.84 -12.86 5.91
CA ILE A 359 1.66 -12.31 7.26
C ILE A 359 0.17 -12.09 7.52
N GLY A 360 -0.38 -12.70 8.58
CA GLY A 360 -1.79 -12.56 8.97
C GLY A 360 -2.04 -11.29 9.79
N LYS A 361 -3.24 -10.69 9.67
CA LYS A 361 -3.61 -9.48 10.43
C LYS A 361 -3.51 -9.69 11.93
N VAL A 362 -4.00 -10.82 12.43
CA VAL A 362 -3.89 -11.21 13.84
C VAL A 362 -2.43 -11.39 14.27
N SER A 363 -1.55 -11.84 13.36
CA SER A 363 -0.11 -11.97 13.66
C SER A 363 0.54 -10.60 13.87
N VAL A 364 0.14 -9.59 13.10
CA VAL A 364 0.60 -8.20 13.28
C VAL A 364 0.02 -7.62 14.55
N LEU A 365 -1.28 -7.82 14.78
CA LEU A 365 -1.98 -7.32 15.95
C LEU A 365 -1.35 -7.83 17.25
N LYS A 366 -0.97 -9.11 17.32
CA LYS A 366 -0.28 -9.70 18.49
C LYS A 366 1.08 -9.06 18.79
N LYS A 367 1.70 -8.39 17.82
CA LYS A 367 2.97 -7.66 17.96
C LYS A 367 2.78 -6.20 18.32
N TYR A 368 1.58 -5.76 18.75
CA TYR A 368 1.29 -4.35 19.06
C TYR A 368 2.30 -3.73 20.03
N ALA A 369 2.77 -4.49 21.03
CA ALA A 369 3.76 -4.02 22.00
C ALA A 369 5.16 -3.84 21.36
N GLU A 370 5.58 -4.76 20.50
CA GLU A 370 6.85 -4.63 19.74
C GLU A 370 6.78 -3.46 18.74
N LEU A 371 5.59 -3.16 18.23
CA LEU A 371 5.33 -2.11 17.26
C LEU A 371 5.02 -0.74 17.89
N GLU A 372 4.98 -0.63 19.21
CA GLU A 372 4.56 0.57 19.95
C GLU A 372 5.39 1.80 19.59
N ARG A 373 6.72 1.66 19.56
CA ARG A 373 7.62 2.74 19.12
C ARG A 373 7.29 3.20 17.70
N CYS A 374 7.07 2.24 16.79
CA CYS A 374 6.81 2.53 15.38
C CYS A 374 5.45 3.22 15.22
N SER A 375 4.42 2.72 15.88
CA SER A 375 3.08 3.30 15.84
C SER A 375 3.09 4.71 16.42
N SER A 376 3.73 4.93 17.57
CA SER A 376 3.85 6.26 18.19
C SER A 376 4.53 7.30 17.29
N ILE A 377 5.59 6.91 16.56
CA ILE A 377 6.23 7.78 15.57
C ILE A 377 5.29 8.07 14.40
N PHE A 378 4.62 7.05 13.85
CA PHE A 378 3.67 7.23 12.75
C PHE A 378 2.48 8.13 13.10
N MET A 379 1.99 8.03 14.34
CA MET A 379 0.82 8.74 14.81
C MET A 379 1.14 10.16 15.30
N SER A 380 2.42 10.48 15.52
CA SER A 380 2.84 11.79 15.99
C SER A 380 2.87 12.83 14.85
N PRO A 381 2.20 13.99 15.01
CA PRO A 381 2.23 15.07 14.01
C PRO A 381 3.59 15.78 13.93
N SER A 382 4.49 15.56 14.90
CA SER A 382 5.82 16.18 14.94
C SER A 382 6.90 15.33 14.28
N SER A 383 6.59 14.09 13.89
CA SER A 383 7.57 13.19 13.29
C SER A 383 8.01 13.69 11.92
N SER A 384 9.31 13.71 11.70
CA SER A 384 9.89 14.01 10.40
C SER A 384 9.67 12.86 9.42
N LYS A 385 9.74 13.17 8.12
CA LYS A 385 9.66 12.17 7.04
C LYS A 385 10.67 11.03 7.24
N ALA A 386 11.90 11.34 7.62
CA ALA A 386 12.95 10.34 7.83
C ALA A 386 12.65 9.42 9.04
N GLU A 387 12.05 9.96 10.10
CA GLU A 387 11.63 9.15 11.26
C GLU A 387 10.48 8.20 10.89
N ILE A 388 9.52 8.67 10.09
CA ILE A 388 8.40 7.86 9.59
C ILE A 388 8.92 6.75 8.66
N GLU A 389 9.81 7.06 7.72
CA GLU A 389 10.41 6.08 6.82
C GLU A 389 11.17 5.01 7.60
N ARG A 390 12.02 5.40 8.57
CA ARG A 390 12.76 4.47 9.42
C ARG A 390 11.86 3.63 10.33
N ALA A 391 10.87 4.25 10.97
CA ALA A 391 9.90 3.52 11.80
C ALA A 391 9.10 2.51 10.96
N GLY A 392 8.86 2.81 9.69
CA GLY A 392 8.13 1.94 8.79
C GLY A 392 8.95 0.73 8.36
N GLU A 393 10.23 0.95 8.09
CA GLU A 393 11.20 -0.12 7.85
C GLU A 393 11.34 -1.02 9.09
N ASP A 394 11.53 -0.45 10.28
CA ASP A 394 11.60 -1.18 11.55
C ASP A 394 10.34 -2.03 11.78
N ALA A 395 9.15 -1.46 11.53
CA ALA A 395 7.88 -2.19 11.66
C ALA A 395 7.83 -3.41 10.74
N LEU A 396 8.31 -3.28 9.50
CA LEU A 396 8.39 -4.40 8.56
C LEU A 396 9.41 -5.45 9.03
N LEU A 397 10.60 -5.05 9.47
CA LEU A 397 11.59 -5.96 10.04
C LEU A 397 11.01 -6.76 11.23
N ILE A 398 10.25 -6.12 12.10
CA ILE A 398 9.55 -6.76 13.22
C ILE A 398 8.57 -7.83 12.73
N ILE A 399 7.66 -7.51 11.80
CA ILE A 399 6.63 -8.47 11.38
C ILE A 399 7.21 -9.64 10.57
N TYR A 400 8.28 -9.40 9.80
CA TYR A 400 9.02 -10.45 9.08
C TYR A 400 9.98 -11.27 9.97
N GLY A 401 10.16 -10.85 11.24
CA GLY A 401 11.06 -11.53 12.18
C GLY A 401 12.53 -11.42 11.77
N CYS A 402 12.94 -10.22 11.34
CA CYS A 402 14.28 -9.87 10.86
C CYS A 402 14.91 -8.73 11.68
N THR A 403 14.65 -8.68 12.98
CA THR A 403 15.07 -7.58 13.86
C THR A 403 16.59 -7.47 14.04
N THR A 404 17.35 -8.47 13.62
CA THR A 404 18.82 -8.46 13.61
C THR A 404 19.41 -7.87 12.33
N SER A 405 18.61 -7.73 11.27
CA SER A 405 19.06 -7.19 9.99
C SER A 405 19.12 -5.66 10.05
N LEU A 406 20.09 -5.06 9.35
CA LEU A 406 20.32 -3.60 9.37
C LEU A 406 19.29 -2.82 8.54
N SER A 407 18.74 -3.48 7.51
CA SER A 407 17.76 -2.94 6.57
C SER A 407 16.92 -4.06 5.98
N LEU A 408 15.81 -3.73 5.33
CA LEU A 408 14.99 -4.69 4.59
C LEU A 408 15.77 -5.36 3.45
N ASP A 409 16.69 -4.66 2.81
CA ASP A 409 17.51 -5.23 1.74
C ASP A 409 18.44 -6.32 2.26
N SER A 410 19.08 -6.09 3.42
CA SER A 410 19.89 -7.12 4.10
C SER A 410 19.00 -8.27 4.61
N ALA A 411 17.84 -7.96 5.18
CA ALA A 411 16.86 -8.95 5.61
C ALA A 411 16.36 -9.86 4.48
N ARG A 412 16.26 -9.36 3.25
CA ARG A 412 15.92 -10.16 2.07
C ARG A 412 16.96 -11.23 1.78
N VAL A 413 18.24 -10.90 1.92
CA VAL A 413 19.35 -11.87 1.76
C VAL A 413 19.26 -12.93 2.86
N ASP A 414 19.17 -12.50 4.11
CA ASP A 414 19.09 -13.40 5.27
C ASP A 414 17.90 -14.36 5.16
N LYS A 415 16.72 -13.83 4.81
CA LYS A 415 15.51 -14.64 4.63
C LYS A 415 15.60 -15.57 3.43
N PHE A 416 16.22 -15.13 2.34
CA PHE A 416 16.43 -15.99 1.19
C PHE A 416 17.33 -17.17 1.55
N GLN A 417 18.49 -16.92 2.18
CA GLN A 417 19.41 -17.96 2.62
C GLN A 417 18.76 -18.93 3.61
N GLN A 418 18.04 -18.41 4.62
CA GLN A 418 17.28 -19.22 5.58
C GLN A 418 16.26 -20.13 4.88
N LYS A 419 15.51 -19.58 3.91
CA LYS A 419 14.49 -20.34 3.19
C LYS A 419 15.10 -21.38 2.27
N VAL A 420 16.15 -21.04 1.51
CA VAL A 420 16.84 -21.98 0.63
C VAL A 420 17.41 -23.15 1.43
N GLY A 421 17.98 -22.91 2.61
CA GLY A 421 18.50 -23.97 3.48
C GLY A 421 17.46 -24.97 3.96
N THR A 422 16.16 -24.63 3.91
CA THR A 422 15.05 -25.49 4.37
C THR A 422 14.05 -25.81 3.26
N ALA A 423 14.29 -25.33 2.04
CA ALA A 423 13.33 -25.39 0.96
C ALA A 423 13.34 -26.75 0.25
N THR A 424 12.17 -27.38 0.16
CA THR A 424 11.91 -28.52 -0.74
C THR A 424 11.37 -28.09 -2.10
N GLN A 425 11.05 -26.81 -2.25
CA GLN A 425 10.46 -26.20 -3.45
C GLN A 425 11.07 -24.83 -3.72
N TYR A 426 10.88 -24.32 -4.94
CA TYR A 426 11.32 -22.99 -5.34
C TYR A 426 10.92 -21.90 -4.33
N VAL A 427 11.90 -21.09 -3.92
CA VAL A 427 11.70 -19.92 -3.06
C VAL A 427 11.26 -18.76 -3.94
N SER A 428 9.96 -18.53 -3.96
CA SER A 428 9.34 -17.45 -4.71
C SER A 428 9.56 -16.08 -4.04
N PRO A 429 9.71 -15.01 -4.84
CA PRO A 429 10.14 -13.70 -4.34
C PRO A 429 9.13 -13.04 -3.41
N GLU A 430 7.83 -13.35 -3.53
CA GLU A 430 6.80 -12.85 -2.61
C GLU A 430 7.00 -13.32 -1.16
N LYS A 431 7.74 -14.41 -0.94
CA LYS A 431 8.04 -14.93 0.41
C LYS A 431 9.10 -14.10 1.15
N LEU A 432 9.72 -13.13 0.49
CA LEU A 432 10.74 -12.26 1.06
C LEU A 432 10.12 -10.94 1.54
N PRO A 433 10.78 -10.20 2.45
CA PRO A 433 10.39 -8.82 2.77
C PRO A 433 10.40 -7.92 1.52
N PRO A 434 9.61 -6.83 1.46
CA PRO A 434 9.79 -5.80 0.42
C PRO A 434 11.21 -5.21 0.47
N THR A 435 11.65 -4.55 -0.61
CA THR A 435 12.86 -3.72 -0.57
C THR A 435 12.63 -2.49 0.32
N SER A 436 13.72 -1.85 0.75
CA SER A 436 13.65 -0.61 1.53
C SER A 436 12.87 0.48 0.76
N ASP A 437 13.09 0.60 -0.55
CA ASP A 437 12.38 1.54 -1.42
C ASP A 437 10.88 1.23 -1.49
N ALA A 438 10.49 -0.03 -1.74
CA ALA A 438 9.08 -0.41 -1.79
C ALA A 438 8.39 -0.24 -0.43
N ALA A 439 9.11 -0.46 0.66
CA ALA A 439 8.63 -0.22 2.01
C ALA A 439 8.31 1.26 2.24
N ILE A 440 9.17 2.19 1.81
CA ILE A 440 8.90 3.63 1.93
C ILE A 440 7.57 3.99 1.27
N PHE A 441 7.36 3.55 0.01
CA PHE A 441 6.09 3.83 -0.69
C PHE A 441 4.89 3.19 0.02
N HIS A 442 5.01 1.93 0.45
CA HIS A 442 3.95 1.27 1.19
C HIS A 442 3.58 2.04 2.46
N MET A 443 4.57 2.48 3.22
CA MET A 443 4.38 3.18 4.47
C MET A 443 3.83 4.59 4.30
N LYS A 444 4.10 5.25 3.17
CA LYS A 444 3.42 6.50 2.81
C LYS A 444 1.92 6.30 2.65
N VAL A 445 1.50 5.22 1.99
CA VAL A 445 0.08 4.89 1.82
C VAL A 445 -0.57 4.51 3.16
N VAL A 446 0.15 3.79 4.02
CA VAL A 446 -0.28 3.51 5.41
C VAL A 446 -0.51 4.81 6.19
N GLY A 447 0.43 5.75 6.13
CA GLY A 447 0.31 7.06 6.77
C GLY A 447 -0.90 7.86 6.26
N TYR A 448 -1.10 7.88 4.93
CA TYR A 448 -2.26 8.53 4.32
C TYR A 448 -3.60 7.93 4.80
N ALA A 449 -3.70 6.60 4.83
CA ALA A 449 -4.89 5.91 5.31
C ALA A 449 -5.18 6.28 6.77
N TRP A 450 -4.15 6.24 7.63
CA TRP A 450 -4.29 6.64 9.03
C TRP A 450 -4.74 8.10 9.19
N TRP A 451 -4.17 9.06 8.45
CA TRP A 451 -4.60 10.46 8.51
C TRP A 451 -6.04 10.69 8.08
N SER A 452 -6.54 9.92 7.12
CA SER A 452 -7.95 9.99 6.72
C SER A 452 -8.90 9.57 7.84
N TRP A 453 -8.44 8.72 8.75
CA TRP A 453 -9.19 8.14 9.86
C TRP A 453 -9.01 8.88 11.19
N ASP A 454 -7.97 9.71 11.32
CA ASP A 454 -7.70 10.50 12.53
C ASP A 454 -8.33 11.92 12.47
N GLY A 455 -8.98 12.28 11.36
CA GLY A 455 -9.59 13.60 11.17
C GLY A 455 -8.61 14.75 10.91
N LYS A 456 -7.30 14.47 10.94
CA LYS A 456 -6.23 15.46 10.73
C LYS A 456 -6.12 16.02 9.31
N MET A 457 -6.82 15.43 8.33
CA MET A 457 -6.99 16.06 7.01
C MET A 457 -7.66 17.45 7.10
N ALA A 458 -8.43 17.73 8.15
CA ALA A 458 -9.02 19.04 8.38
C ALA A 458 -8.05 20.06 9.01
N SER A 459 -6.94 19.62 9.62
CA SER A 459 -6.00 20.48 10.38
C SER A 459 -4.74 20.89 9.62
N GLY A 460 -4.61 20.51 8.35
CA GLY A 460 -3.46 20.84 7.49
C GLY A 460 -2.45 19.69 7.33
N LYS A 461 -1.70 19.71 6.22
CA LYS A 461 -0.77 18.65 5.78
C LYS A 461 0.46 18.56 6.71
N PRO A 462 0.87 17.37 7.17
CA PRO A 462 2.17 17.20 7.81
C PRO A 462 3.30 17.46 6.81
N ALA A 463 4.44 17.95 7.30
CA ALA A 463 5.58 18.30 6.47
C ALA A 463 6.10 17.07 5.69
N GLY A 464 6.16 17.18 4.35
CA GLY A 464 6.81 16.19 3.48
C GLY A 464 5.90 15.20 2.75
N PHE A 465 4.58 15.36 2.79
CA PHE A 465 3.60 14.52 2.07
C PHE A 465 2.70 15.37 1.16
N SER A 466 2.72 15.09 -0.13
CA SER A 466 1.82 15.70 -1.13
C SER A 466 0.62 14.77 -1.41
N GLU A 467 -0.50 15.32 -1.92
CA GLU A 467 -1.62 14.50 -2.41
C GLU A 467 -1.20 13.61 -3.60
N GLU A 468 -0.14 14.00 -4.31
CA GLU A 468 0.46 13.22 -5.39
C GLU A 468 1.17 11.95 -4.89
N ASP A 469 1.71 11.97 -3.66
CA ASP A 469 2.40 10.81 -3.06
C ASP A 469 1.43 9.66 -2.72
N GLY A 470 0.15 9.94 -2.48
CA GLY A 470 -0.89 8.94 -2.21
C GLY A 470 -1.64 8.45 -3.45
N ALA A 471 -1.63 9.22 -4.54
CA ALA A 471 -2.38 8.94 -5.77
C ALA A 471 -1.56 8.21 -6.85
N ARG A 472 -0.23 8.21 -6.77
CA ARG A 472 0.64 7.51 -7.73
C ARG A 472 0.71 6.01 -7.46
N MET A 473 -0.32 5.30 -7.91
CA MET A 473 -0.15 3.94 -8.42
C MET A 473 0.31 4.05 -9.88
N PRO A 474 1.09 3.09 -10.42
CA PRO A 474 1.59 3.16 -11.79
C PRO A 474 0.43 2.94 -12.78
N SER A 475 -0.32 3.99 -13.10
CA SER A 475 -1.17 4.04 -14.28
C SER A 475 -0.33 4.46 -15.47
N GLY A 476 -0.24 3.59 -16.48
CA GLY A 476 0.51 3.82 -17.71
C GLY A 476 -0.19 4.81 -18.66
N GLU A 477 -0.51 6.02 -18.21
CA GLU A 477 -1.02 7.08 -19.07
C GLU A 477 -0.03 8.25 -19.23
N LYS A 478 -0.01 8.74 -20.47
CA LYS A 478 1.02 9.57 -21.07
C LYS A 478 0.90 11.01 -20.57
N ASP A 479 1.98 11.54 -19.99
CA ASP A 479 2.21 12.98 -19.99
C ASP A 479 2.39 13.44 -21.45
N SER A 480 1.41 14.17 -21.94
CA SER A 480 1.48 14.90 -23.20
C SER A 480 2.46 16.05 -23.03
N VAL A 481 3.66 15.88 -23.56
CA VAL A 481 4.64 16.97 -23.72
C VAL A 481 4.11 17.90 -24.81
N GLU A 482 3.75 19.11 -24.40
CA GLU A 482 3.56 20.25 -25.29
C GLU A 482 4.86 20.50 -26.07
N LYS A 483 4.71 20.65 -27.39
CA LYS A 483 5.78 21.11 -28.26
C LYS A 483 5.82 22.62 -28.19
N ASP A 484 6.89 23.17 -27.61
CA ASP A 484 7.29 24.54 -27.89
C ASP A 484 8.46 24.60 -28.86
N GLY A 485 8.36 25.59 -29.73
CA GLY A 485 9.15 25.75 -30.94
C GLY A 485 10.55 26.31 -30.73
N ASP A 486 11.32 26.09 -31.78
CA ASP A 486 12.63 26.62 -32.12
C ASP A 486 12.83 28.11 -31.83
N SER A 487 13.89 28.44 -31.10
CA SER A 487 14.78 29.57 -31.44
C SER A 487 16.11 29.43 -30.70
N GLY A 488 17.21 29.44 -31.46
CA GLY A 488 18.56 29.46 -30.91
C GLY A 488 18.93 30.83 -30.36
N ASP A 489 19.49 30.84 -29.15
CA ASP A 489 20.47 31.85 -28.73
C ASP A 489 21.36 31.26 -27.63
N GLU A 490 22.68 31.41 -27.76
CA GLU A 490 23.69 30.79 -26.88
C GLU A 490 23.82 31.64 -25.60
N GLN A 491 22.94 31.40 -24.62
CA GLN A 491 22.88 32.16 -23.38
C GLN A 491 23.93 31.65 -22.37
N LYS A 492 24.91 32.51 -22.01
CA LYS A 492 25.82 32.26 -20.88
C LYS A 492 25.00 32.05 -19.58
N PRO A 493 25.37 31.05 -18.74
CA PRO A 493 24.58 30.72 -17.56
C PRO A 493 24.56 31.88 -16.55
N ASP A 494 23.36 32.27 -16.14
CA ASP A 494 23.09 33.24 -15.07
C ASP A 494 23.74 32.78 -13.74
N VAL A 495 24.21 33.76 -12.97
CA VAL A 495 24.87 33.60 -11.66
C VAL A 495 24.07 32.72 -10.71
N MET A 496 22.73 32.77 -10.73
CA MET A 496 21.89 31.88 -9.92
C MET A 496 22.00 30.42 -10.35
N THR A 497 22.13 30.13 -11.65
CA THR A 497 22.32 28.76 -12.17
C THR A 497 23.67 28.18 -11.74
N LEU A 498 24.73 29.01 -11.72
CA LEU A 498 26.04 28.62 -11.19
C LEU A 498 26.02 28.41 -9.68
N LEU A 499 25.30 29.25 -8.92
CA LEU A 499 25.12 29.12 -7.47
C LEU A 499 24.36 27.84 -7.10
N THR A 500 23.30 27.50 -7.83
CA THR A 500 22.55 26.25 -7.62
C THR A 500 23.40 25.03 -7.94
N ALA A 501 24.23 25.06 -8.98
CA ALA A 501 25.16 23.98 -9.28
C ALA A 501 26.26 23.83 -8.22
N LEU A 502 26.77 24.94 -7.66
CA LEU A 502 27.79 24.94 -6.62
C LEU A 502 27.23 24.42 -5.28
N MET A 503 26.03 24.87 -4.89
CA MET A 503 25.32 24.34 -3.71
C MET A 503 24.97 22.86 -3.88
N GLY A 504 24.59 22.42 -5.09
CA GLY A 504 24.35 21.01 -5.39
C GLY A 504 25.60 20.15 -5.21
N LYS A 505 26.78 20.64 -5.63
CA LYS A 505 28.06 19.96 -5.42
C LYS A 505 28.51 19.97 -3.96
N MET A 506 28.29 21.07 -3.23
CA MET A 506 28.56 21.15 -1.79
C MET A 506 27.65 20.21 -0.99
N ASN A 507 26.37 20.11 -1.34
CA ASN A 507 25.45 19.14 -0.73
C ASN A 507 25.84 17.70 -1.07
N ALA A 508 26.24 17.41 -2.31
CA ALA A 508 26.74 16.09 -2.68
C ALA A 508 28.01 15.71 -1.90
N GLN A 509 28.92 16.66 -1.67
CA GLN A 509 30.10 16.43 -0.83
C GLN A 509 29.77 16.35 0.67
N ALA A 510 28.78 17.09 1.17
CA ALA A 510 28.29 16.96 2.54
C ALA A 510 27.59 15.61 2.78
N VAL A 511 26.87 15.10 1.78
CA VAL A 511 26.31 13.75 1.75
C VAL A 511 27.43 12.72 1.73
N GLN A 512 28.44 12.86 0.87
CA GLN A 512 29.62 11.98 0.88
C GLN A 512 30.42 12.02 2.19
N ALA A 513 30.48 13.18 2.85
CA ALA A 513 31.11 13.34 4.16
C ALA A 513 30.30 12.65 5.27
N ARG A 514 28.97 12.74 5.25
CA ARG A 514 28.08 11.97 6.14
C ARG A 514 28.15 10.47 5.88
N GLU A 515 28.23 10.05 4.62
CA GLU A 515 28.46 8.65 4.26
C GLU A 515 29.86 8.16 4.68
N ALA A 516 30.87 9.04 4.74
CA ALA A 516 32.18 8.72 5.27
C ALA A 516 32.17 8.61 6.81
N GLU A 517 31.40 9.47 7.49
CA GLU A 517 31.14 9.41 8.93
C GLU A 517 30.36 8.14 9.31
N GLU A 518 29.29 7.80 8.58
CA GLU A 518 28.55 6.54 8.73
C GLU A 518 29.43 5.33 8.45
N ARG A 519 30.32 5.39 7.44
CA ARG A 519 31.31 4.33 7.20
C ARG A 519 32.33 4.20 8.33
N ALA A 520 32.76 5.30 8.95
CA ALA A 520 33.64 5.27 10.11
C ALA A 520 32.94 4.67 11.35
N GLU A 521 31.66 4.96 11.54
CA GLU A 521 30.83 4.32 12.58
C GLU A 521 30.63 2.82 12.32
N VAL A 522 30.40 2.42 11.06
CA VAL A 522 30.32 1.02 10.65
C VAL A 522 31.65 0.31 10.90
N TRP A 523 32.78 0.90 10.51
CA TRP A 523 34.10 0.31 10.72
C TRP A 523 34.43 0.18 12.21
N THR A 524 34.07 1.18 13.03
CA THR A 524 34.19 1.13 14.50
C THR A 524 33.34 0.01 15.11
N ARG A 525 32.15 -0.24 14.54
CA ARG A 525 31.25 -1.31 14.97
C ARG A 525 31.78 -2.68 14.55
N GLU A 526 32.31 -2.83 13.34
CA GLU A 526 32.98 -4.04 12.84
C GLU A 526 34.23 -4.37 13.67
N LEU A 527 35.06 -3.37 14.00
CA LEU A 527 36.23 -3.57 14.86
C LEU A 527 35.84 -4.08 16.24
N ARG A 528 34.73 -3.58 16.81
CA ARG A 528 34.20 -4.01 18.11
C ARG A 528 33.68 -5.45 18.07
N VAL A 529 33.05 -5.85 16.97
CA VAL A 529 32.59 -7.23 16.76
C VAL A 529 33.78 -8.17 16.62
N ALA A 530 34.78 -7.82 15.80
CA ALA A 530 36.01 -8.60 15.65
C ALA A 530 36.78 -8.76 16.98
N MET A 531 36.83 -7.71 17.82
CA MET A 531 37.40 -7.80 19.17
C MET A 531 36.62 -8.74 20.09
N GLN A 532 35.29 -8.76 20.02
CA GLN A 532 34.46 -9.68 20.81
C GLN A 532 34.63 -11.13 20.35
N GLU A 533 34.65 -11.37 19.04
CA GLU A 533 34.86 -12.71 18.48
C GLU A 533 36.25 -13.24 18.80
N GLY A 534 37.28 -12.40 18.70
CA GLY A 534 38.66 -12.74 19.10
C GLY A 534 38.77 -13.04 20.60
N TRP A 535 38.13 -12.25 21.45
CA TRP A 535 38.09 -12.51 22.90
C TRP A 535 37.39 -13.84 23.24
N GLN A 536 36.30 -14.17 22.56
CA GLN A 536 35.60 -15.45 22.72
C GLN A 536 36.40 -16.64 22.17
N ALA A 537 37.26 -16.43 21.16
CA ALA A 537 38.18 -17.45 20.67
C ALA A 537 39.31 -17.70 21.68
N VAL A 538 39.91 -16.64 22.24
CA VAL A 538 40.93 -16.73 23.30
C VAL A 538 40.36 -17.40 24.55
N GLN A 539 39.13 -17.09 24.98
CA GLN A 539 38.48 -17.77 26.12
C GLN A 539 38.19 -19.25 25.88
N ARG A 540 37.96 -19.66 24.63
CA ARG A 540 37.75 -21.08 24.28
C ARG A 540 39.05 -21.88 24.27
N GLU A 541 40.18 -21.24 23.97
CA GLU A 541 41.49 -21.87 23.93
C GLU A 541 42.33 -21.67 25.21
N SER A 542 41.93 -20.78 26.13
CA SER A 542 42.69 -20.43 27.34
C SER A 542 42.88 -21.58 28.34
N GLN A 543 42.27 -22.75 28.11
CA GLN A 543 42.58 -23.97 28.87
C GLN A 543 43.91 -24.63 28.46
N GLN A 544 44.56 -24.18 27.38
CA GLN A 544 45.80 -24.76 26.85
C GLN A 544 47.04 -23.83 26.91
N TYR A 545 46.89 -22.59 27.37
CA TYR A 545 47.97 -21.58 27.37
C TYR A 545 48.37 -21.17 28.80
N THR A 546 49.66 -20.95 29.02
CA THR A 546 50.21 -20.40 30.28
C THR A 546 49.96 -18.88 30.34
N ASP A 547 49.84 -18.30 31.53
CA ASP A 547 49.57 -16.86 31.75
C ASP A 547 50.53 -15.95 30.96
N GLU A 548 51.80 -16.37 30.84
CA GLU A 548 52.84 -15.67 30.09
C GLU A 548 52.55 -15.54 28.57
N LYS A 549 51.84 -16.51 27.98
CA LYS A 549 51.43 -16.48 26.57
C LYS A 549 50.19 -15.61 26.35
N LEU A 550 49.31 -15.54 27.35
CA LEU A 550 48.13 -14.66 27.32
C LEU A 550 48.53 -13.18 27.39
N ASP A 551 49.56 -12.84 28.17
CA ASP A 551 50.08 -11.46 28.22
C ASP A 551 50.73 -11.02 26.90
N ILE A 552 51.41 -11.92 26.17
CA ILE A 552 51.96 -11.62 24.84
C ILE A 552 50.85 -11.30 23.84
N VAL A 553 49.77 -12.11 23.80
CA VAL A 553 48.63 -11.88 22.91
C VAL A 553 47.91 -10.57 23.24
N LYS A 554 47.84 -10.22 24.52
CA LYS A 554 47.26 -8.95 24.97
C LYS A 554 48.08 -7.74 24.51
N GLU A 555 49.39 -7.79 24.62
CA GLU A 555 50.29 -6.72 24.14
C GLU A 555 50.23 -6.55 22.61
N GLU A 556 50.16 -7.65 21.84
CA GLU A 556 50.01 -7.59 20.38
C GLU A 556 48.67 -6.97 19.97
N LEU A 557 47.57 -7.33 20.65
CA LEU A 557 46.25 -6.74 20.40
C LEU A 557 46.22 -5.24 20.73
N LEU A 558 46.84 -4.82 21.83
CA LEU A 558 46.96 -3.41 22.20
C LEU A 558 47.78 -2.64 21.15
N GLY A 559 48.87 -3.22 20.65
CA GLY A 559 49.66 -2.64 19.56
C GLY A 559 48.88 -2.48 18.25
N ALA A 560 48.05 -3.45 17.89
CA ALA A 560 47.21 -3.39 16.68
C ALA A 560 46.13 -2.31 16.79
N VAL A 561 45.48 -2.17 17.95
CA VAL A 561 44.48 -1.11 18.20
C VAL A 561 45.13 0.27 18.10
N GLU A 562 46.32 0.45 18.66
CA GLU A 562 47.04 1.72 18.64
C GLU A 562 47.52 2.11 17.23
N LEU A 563 47.88 1.13 16.39
CA LEU A 563 48.23 1.35 14.99
C LEU A 563 47.03 1.84 14.17
N VAL A 564 45.88 1.21 14.33
CA VAL A 564 44.63 1.62 13.65
C VAL A 564 44.19 3.01 14.11
N ARG A 565 44.31 3.32 15.40
CA ARG A 565 44.05 4.66 15.95
C ARG A 565 44.92 5.73 15.27
N ARG A 566 46.23 5.48 15.15
CA ARG A 566 47.16 6.40 14.48
C ARG A 566 46.82 6.63 13.01
N GLN A 567 46.51 5.58 12.26
CA GLN A 567 46.14 5.69 10.84
C GLN A 567 44.84 6.49 10.64
N ALA A 568 43.87 6.33 11.54
CA ALA A 568 42.63 7.11 11.52
C ALA A 568 42.88 8.59 11.83
N GLU A 569 43.74 8.91 12.80
CA GLU A 569 44.12 10.30 13.14
C GLU A 569 44.88 10.99 12.01
N GLU A 570 45.77 10.28 11.31
CA GLU A 570 46.46 10.79 10.12
C GLU A 570 45.47 11.10 8.99
N ALA A 571 44.54 10.19 8.70
CA ALA A 571 43.51 10.41 7.68
C ALA A 571 42.62 11.62 7.98
N ALA A 572 42.19 11.78 9.24
CA ALA A 572 41.41 12.93 9.69
C ALA A 572 42.19 14.25 9.56
N THR A 573 43.49 14.23 9.87
CA THR A 573 44.36 15.40 9.75
C THR A 573 44.55 15.84 8.29
N VAL A 574 44.66 14.87 7.36
CA VAL A 574 44.76 15.14 5.91
C VAL A 574 43.46 15.77 5.38
N ALA A 575 42.30 15.26 5.80
CA ALA A 575 41.01 15.80 5.41
C ALA A 575 40.81 17.25 5.93
N LEU A 576 41.16 17.50 7.19
CA LEU A 576 41.05 18.84 7.78
C LEU A 576 41.95 19.85 7.07
N ARG A 577 43.17 19.45 6.67
CA ARG A 577 44.08 20.31 5.90
C ARG A 577 43.47 20.72 4.55
N GLY A 578 42.88 19.77 3.82
CA GLY A 578 42.20 20.04 2.55
C GLY A 578 41.02 21.01 2.70
N VAL A 579 40.22 20.88 3.76
CA VAL A 579 39.13 21.83 4.05
C VAL A 579 39.66 23.22 4.37
N THR A 580 40.80 23.31 5.06
CA THR A 580 41.42 24.60 5.42
C THR A 580 42.02 25.30 4.21
N GLU A 581 42.62 24.56 3.28
CA GLU A 581 43.10 25.06 1.99
C GLU A 581 41.96 25.57 1.11
N CYS A 582 40.88 24.79 0.95
CA CYS A 582 39.68 25.22 0.23
C CYS A 582 39.06 26.51 0.81
N ARG A 583 39.10 26.67 2.14
CA ARG A 583 38.64 27.90 2.82
C ARG A 583 39.56 29.10 2.54
N GLY A 584 40.87 28.86 2.46
CA GLY A 584 41.85 29.87 2.07
C GLY A 584 41.60 30.37 0.65
N GLU A 585 41.47 29.44 -0.32
CA GLU A 585 41.19 29.75 -1.72
C GLU A 585 39.87 30.53 -1.91
N LEU A 586 38.82 30.15 -1.17
CA LEU A 586 37.54 30.86 -1.20
C LEU A 586 37.66 32.30 -0.69
N THR A 587 38.51 32.53 0.31
CA THR A 587 38.76 33.86 0.89
C THR A 587 39.53 34.74 -0.08
N THR A 588 40.53 34.18 -0.78
CA THR A 588 41.28 34.88 -1.85
C THR A 588 40.38 35.23 -3.04
N LEU A 589 39.49 34.31 -3.45
CA LEU A 589 38.51 34.56 -4.52
C LEU A 589 37.52 35.68 -4.13
N HIS A 590 37.08 35.70 -2.87
CA HIS A 590 36.16 36.72 -2.35
C HIS A 590 36.80 38.12 -2.33
N GLN A 591 38.11 38.19 -2.08
CA GLN A 591 38.87 39.44 -2.08
C GLN A 591 39.12 39.96 -3.50
N ALA A 592 39.41 39.07 -4.46
CA ALA A 592 39.55 39.40 -5.88
C ALA A 592 38.25 39.83 -6.58
N ILE A 593 37.08 39.52 -6.00
CA ILE A 593 35.76 39.97 -6.49
C ILE A 593 35.37 41.36 -5.91
N ARG A 594 36.03 41.80 -4.83
CA ARG A 594 35.78 43.10 -4.17
C ARG A 594 36.69 44.23 -4.66
N GLU A 595 37.84 43.90 -5.23
CA GLU A 595 38.73 44.81 -5.98
C GLU A 595 38.23 44.97 -7.42
#